data_AF-G4Z1V3-F1
#
_entry.id   AF-G4Z1V3-F1
#
_cell.length_a   1.000
_cell.length_b   1.000
_cell.length_c   1.000
_cell.angle_alpha   90.00
_cell.angle_beta   90.00
_cell.angle_gamma   90.00
#
_symmetry.space_group_name_H-M   'P 1'
#
loop_
_entity.id
_entity.type
_entity.pdbx_description
1 polymer ?
#
loop_
_entity_poly.entity_id
_entity_poly.type
_entity_poly.pdbx_seq_one_letter_code
_entity_poly.pdbx_strand_id
1 'polypeptide(L)'
;MRESAKCNARKPQLDDPCTARGRWTMAGAAAHSARGSPIKFNQHHALSVWRIWWLGHPAAGYPPFRALQPSDFTKTNRKMFSEWTVLVRHIVAGVEASTGARMQRPTSQRVADDLYQLGIAHVPMKPPTHAAKQRPERAVTTLRRIRQAIH
;
A
#
# COMPACT_ATOMS: atom_id res chain seq x y z
N MET A 1 -53.03 31.68 -6.72
CA MET A 1 -51.68 31.65 -7.35
C MET A 1 -50.62 31.60 -6.26
N ARG A 2 -49.53 30.88 -6.53
CA ARG A 2 -48.29 30.68 -5.74
C ARG A 2 -48.33 29.68 -4.59
N GLU A 3 -48.05 28.43 -4.97
CA GLU A 3 -47.15 27.54 -4.24
C GLU A 3 -45.78 28.22 -3.98
N SER A 4 -45.19 27.93 -2.82
CA SER A 4 -43.74 27.93 -2.55
C SER A 4 -43.53 27.13 -1.26
N ALA A 5 -43.22 25.83 -1.36
CA ALA A 5 -41.87 25.27 -1.54
C ALA A 5 -41.19 24.96 -0.19
N LYS A 6 -41.48 23.72 0.24
CA LYS A 6 -40.81 22.83 1.19
C LYS A 6 -39.28 23.02 1.21
N CYS A 7 -38.73 23.51 2.33
CA CYS A 7 -37.29 23.41 2.59
C CYS A 7 -36.94 21.96 2.95
N ASN A 8 -36.51 21.19 1.95
CA ASN A 8 -35.89 19.88 2.15
C ASN A 8 -34.41 20.09 2.54
N ALA A 9 -34.07 19.78 3.78
CA ALA A 9 -32.69 19.72 4.25
C ALA A 9 -31.95 18.58 3.53
N ARG A 10 -31.18 18.92 2.48
CA ARG A 10 -30.17 18.02 1.92
C ARG A 10 -29.02 17.91 2.92
N LYS A 11 -28.83 16.71 3.47
CA LYS A 11 -27.56 16.31 4.11
C LYS A 11 -26.41 16.61 3.16
N PRO A 12 -25.28 17.19 3.60
CA PRO A 12 -24.09 17.29 2.77
C PRO A 12 -23.60 15.87 2.50
N GLN A 13 -23.66 15.51 1.22
CA GLN A 13 -23.06 14.33 0.63
C GLN A 13 -21.57 14.38 0.96
N LEU A 14 -21.11 13.40 1.74
CA LEU A 14 -19.69 13.17 1.96
C LEU A 14 -19.11 12.75 0.61
N ASP A 15 -18.53 13.69 -0.11
CA ASP A 15 -17.85 13.41 -1.37
C ASP A 15 -16.72 12.44 -1.08
N ASP A 16 -16.91 11.20 -1.56
CA ASP A 16 -15.93 10.12 -1.53
C ASP A 16 -14.79 10.51 -2.49
N PRO A 17 -13.57 10.82 -2.02
CA PRO A 17 -12.50 11.30 -2.90
C PRO A 17 -11.82 10.17 -3.70
N CYS A 18 -12.46 9.00 -3.82
CA CYS A 18 -11.88 7.79 -4.39
C CYS A 18 -12.35 7.48 -5.81
N THR A 19 -12.45 8.46 -6.73
CA THR A 19 -12.51 8.14 -8.18
C THR A 19 -11.91 9.21 -9.09
N ALA A 20 -10.78 9.80 -8.69
CA ALA A 20 -9.94 10.51 -9.66
C ALA A 20 -8.74 9.62 -10.01
N ARG A 21 -8.72 9.04 -11.21
CA ARG A 21 -7.46 8.67 -11.91
C ARG A 21 -6.69 9.94 -12.31
N GLY A 22 -6.62 10.91 -11.41
CA GLY A 22 -5.87 12.14 -11.56
C GLY A 22 -4.42 11.86 -11.23
N ARG A 23 -3.53 12.24 -12.16
CA ARG A 23 -2.10 12.40 -11.91
C ARG A 23 -1.93 13.12 -10.57
N TRP A 24 -1.23 12.52 -9.61
CA TRP A 24 -0.85 13.21 -8.37
C TRP A 24 -0.03 14.45 -8.78
N THR A 25 -0.62 15.64 -8.61
CA THR A 25 0.03 16.89 -9.03
C THR A 25 0.92 17.43 -7.90
N MET A 26 2.06 17.99 -8.28
CA MET A 26 3.01 18.64 -7.37
C MET A 26 2.37 19.76 -6.53
N ALA A 27 1.22 20.33 -6.95
CA ALA A 27 0.49 21.33 -6.17
C ALA A 27 -0.21 20.73 -4.92
N GLY A 28 -0.74 19.50 -5.01
CA GLY A 28 -1.22 18.75 -3.84
C GLY A 28 -0.07 18.29 -2.94
N ALA A 29 1.08 17.99 -3.54
CA ALA A 29 2.31 17.71 -2.80
C ALA A 29 2.82 18.94 -2.05
N ALA A 30 2.90 20.11 -2.68
CA ALA A 30 3.41 21.35 -2.06
C ALA A 30 2.56 21.85 -0.89
N ALA A 31 1.23 21.69 -0.96
CA ALA A 31 0.34 22.02 0.15
C ALA A 31 0.47 21.06 1.35
N HIS A 32 1.09 19.88 1.18
CA HIS A 32 1.15 18.82 2.21
C HIS A 32 2.59 18.44 2.60
N SER A 33 3.60 18.89 1.86
CA SER A 33 5.02 18.57 2.05
C SER A 33 5.68 19.26 3.26
N ALA A 34 4.92 20.02 4.06
CA ALA A 34 5.50 20.87 5.11
C ALA A 34 5.77 20.19 6.46
N ARG A 35 5.41 18.90 6.70
CA ARG A 35 5.60 18.27 8.04
C ARG A 35 6.04 16.81 8.10
N GLY A 36 6.21 16.11 6.97
CA GLY A 36 6.61 14.70 6.96
C GLY A 36 8.10 14.50 6.66
N SER A 37 8.83 13.78 7.51
CA SER A 37 10.15 13.26 7.13
C SER A 37 10.05 12.39 5.87
N PRO A 38 11.01 12.46 4.93
CA PRO A 38 10.97 11.65 3.71
C PRO A 38 10.93 10.17 4.06
N ILE A 39 10.04 9.42 3.40
CA ILE A 39 9.93 7.97 3.59
C ILE A 39 11.29 7.31 3.32
N LYS A 40 11.79 6.59 4.33
CA LYS A 40 13.06 5.85 4.24
C LYS A 40 12.78 4.46 3.66
N PHE A 41 12.63 4.40 2.33
CA PHE A 41 12.28 3.18 1.58
C PHE A 41 13.10 1.93 1.95
N ASN A 42 14.38 2.09 2.31
CA ASN A 42 15.29 0.99 2.63
C ASN A 42 15.14 0.43 4.07
N GLN A 43 14.32 1.06 4.92
CA GLN A 43 14.16 0.68 6.32
C GLN A 43 12.85 -0.05 6.61
N HIS A 44 11.91 -0.09 5.65
CA HIS A 44 10.61 -0.71 5.87
C HIS A 44 10.68 -2.25 5.82
N HIS A 45 9.97 -2.86 6.76
CA HIS A 45 9.69 -4.29 6.78
C HIS A 45 8.59 -4.64 5.78
N ALA A 46 8.53 -5.90 5.35
CA ALA A 46 7.56 -6.35 4.34
C ALA A 46 6.10 -6.02 4.74
N LEU A 47 5.73 -6.23 6.01
CA LEU A 47 4.42 -5.84 6.54
C LEU A 47 4.18 -4.33 6.48
N SER A 48 5.19 -3.52 6.79
CA SER A 48 5.06 -2.05 6.70
C SER A 48 4.82 -1.59 5.27
N VAL A 49 5.56 -2.18 4.31
CA VAL A 49 5.36 -1.91 2.88
C VAL A 49 3.95 -2.30 2.45
N TRP A 50 3.47 -3.47 2.88
CA TRP A 50 2.11 -3.91 2.59
C TRP A 50 1.03 -2.96 3.12
N ARG A 51 1.15 -2.51 4.38
CA ARG A 51 0.23 -1.53 4.98
C ARG A 51 0.23 -0.22 4.21
N ILE A 52 1.42 0.33 3.94
CA ILE A 52 1.60 1.59 3.19
C ILE A 52 1.03 1.46 1.77
N TRP A 53 1.13 0.27 1.16
CA TRP A 53 0.60 0.00 -0.17
C TRP A 53 -0.92 0.18 -0.26
N TRP A 54 -1.65 -0.32 0.73
CA TRP A 54 -3.11 -0.36 0.71
C TRP A 54 -3.78 0.82 1.43
N LEU A 55 -3.19 1.24 2.55
CA LEU A 55 -3.76 2.23 3.47
C LEU A 55 -3.08 3.59 3.37
N GLY A 56 -1.91 3.66 2.73
CA GLY A 56 -1.09 4.87 2.68
C GLY A 56 -0.38 5.15 3.99
N HIS A 57 0.12 6.37 4.14
CA HIS A 57 0.74 6.84 5.36
C HIS A 57 0.25 8.26 5.70
N PRO A 58 -0.91 8.39 6.38
CA PRO A 58 -1.54 9.68 6.64
C PRO A 58 -0.66 10.65 7.42
N ALA A 59 0.11 10.15 8.40
CA ALA A 59 1.01 10.96 9.22
C ALA A 59 2.13 11.64 8.41
N ALA A 60 2.51 11.05 7.26
CA ALA A 60 3.49 11.62 6.35
C ALA A 60 2.84 12.21 5.09
N GLY A 61 1.50 12.29 5.03
CA GLY A 61 0.76 12.85 3.91
C GLY A 61 0.76 11.99 2.64
N TYR A 62 1.18 10.72 2.72
CA TYR A 62 1.22 9.86 1.55
C TYR A 62 -0.11 9.11 1.35
N PRO A 63 -0.64 9.09 0.12
CA PRO A 63 -1.78 8.24 -0.23
C PRO A 63 -1.37 6.76 -0.22
N PRO A 64 -2.32 5.84 -0.40
CA PRO A 64 -2.02 4.46 -0.73
C PRO A 64 -1.04 4.38 -1.91
N PHE A 65 0.09 3.70 -1.72
CA PHE A 65 1.15 3.66 -2.73
C PHE A 65 0.72 2.99 -4.03
N ARG A 66 -0.33 2.16 -4.01
CA ARG A 66 -0.95 1.61 -5.21
C ARG A 66 -1.51 2.66 -6.19
N ALA A 67 -1.79 3.88 -5.72
CA ALA A 67 -2.28 4.97 -6.54
C ALA A 67 -1.14 5.82 -7.13
N LEU A 68 0.09 5.63 -6.64
CA LEU A 68 1.27 6.36 -7.07
C LEU A 68 1.90 5.69 -8.30
N GLN A 69 2.57 6.50 -9.10
CA GLN A 69 3.36 6.07 -10.25
C GLN A 69 4.86 6.20 -9.96
N PRO A 70 5.72 5.41 -10.62
CA PRO A 70 7.17 5.57 -10.50
C PRO A 70 7.63 7.00 -10.81
N SER A 71 6.96 7.71 -11.73
CA SER A 71 7.25 9.12 -12.06
C SER A 71 7.18 10.06 -10.88
N ASP A 72 6.40 9.71 -9.86
CA ASP A 72 6.15 10.55 -8.67
C ASP A 72 7.33 10.50 -7.69
N PHE A 73 8.34 9.68 -7.99
CA PHE A 73 9.52 9.49 -7.15
C PHE A 73 10.82 9.94 -7.84
N THR A 74 11.81 10.29 -7.02
CA THR A 74 13.19 10.51 -7.47
C THR A 74 13.78 9.23 -8.06
N LYS A 75 14.82 9.35 -8.91
CA LYS A 75 15.46 8.18 -9.57
C LYS A 75 15.86 7.09 -8.58
N THR A 76 16.38 7.46 -7.41
CA THR A 76 16.75 6.53 -6.33
C THR A 76 15.54 5.80 -5.75
N ASN A 77 14.45 6.53 -5.50
CA ASN A 77 13.24 5.96 -4.89
C ASN A 77 12.40 5.15 -5.90
N ARG A 78 12.51 5.43 -7.21
CA ARG A 78 11.87 4.65 -8.29
C ARG A 78 12.24 3.18 -8.22
N LYS A 79 13.53 2.86 -8.07
CA LYS A 79 14.00 1.47 -7.98
C LYS A 79 13.33 0.75 -6.80
N MET A 80 13.33 1.39 -5.63
CA MET A 80 12.71 0.83 -4.42
C MET A 80 11.19 0.66 -4.57
N PHE A 81 10.51 1.63 -5.18
CA PHE A 81 9.08 1.53 -5.47
C PHE A 81 8.77 0.35 -6.39
N SER A 82 9.59 0.13 -7.43
CA SER A 82 9.46 -1.05 -8.29
C SER A 82 9.68 -2.35 -7.52
N GLU A 83 10.68 -2.42 -6.63
CA GLU A 83 10.90 -3.58 -5.77
C GLU A 83 9.69 -3.85 -4.85
N TRP A 84 9.13 -2.81 -4.23
CA TRP A 84 7.93 -2.92 -3.40
C TRP A 84 6.72 -3.40 -4.20
N THR A 85 6.56 -2.90 -5.43
CA THR A 85 5.49 -3.33 -6.33
C THR A 85 5.59 -4.83 -6.59
N VAL A 86 6.79 -5.35 -6.85
CA VAL A 86 7.01 -6.78 -7.08
C VAL A 86 6.72 -7.60 -5.81
N LEU A 87 7.21 -7.14 -4.65
CA LEU A 87 6.94 -7.80 -3.37
C LEU A 87 5.43 -7.92 -3.11
N VAL A 88 4.70 -6.82 -3.27
CA VAL A 88 3.25 -6.79 -3.05
C VAL A 88 2.54 -7.73 -4.02
N ARG A 89 2.94 -7.78 -5.30
CA ARG A 89 2.36 -8.71 -6.29
C ARG A 89 2.50 -10.16 -5.86
N HIS A 90 3.64 -10.56 -5.30
CA HIS A 90 3.82 -11.91 -4.78
C HIS A 90 2.89 -12.20 -3.60
N ILE A 91 2.79 -11.26 -2.64
CA ILE A 91 1.90 -11.42 -1.48
C ILE A 91 0.44 -11.51 -1.94
N VAL A 92 0.01 -10.66 -2.89
CA VAL A 92 -1.32 -10.74 -3.51
C VAL A 92 -1.55 -12.10 -4.14
N ALA A 93 -0.63 -12.60 -4.96
CA ALA A 93 -0.75 -13.92 -5.57
C ALA A 93 -0.87 -15.03 -4.53
N GLY A 94 -0.13 -14.93 -3.41
CA GLY A 94 -0.27 -15.83 -2.27
C GLY A 94 -1.69 -15.80 -1.68
N VAL A 95 -2.24 -14.62 -1.42
CA VAL A 95 -3.62 -14.47 -0.91
C VAL A 95 -4.65 -15.04 -1.89
N GLU A 96 -4.53 -14.72 -3.18
CA GLU A 96 -5.46 -15.18 -4.21
C GLU A 96 -5.39 -16.71 -4.37
N ALA A 97 -4.20 -17.31 -4.26
CA ALA A 97 -4.03 -18.76 -4.24
C ALA A 97 -4.67 -19.42 -3.02
N SER A 98 -4.60 -18.79 -1.84
CA SER A 98 -5.20 -19.33 -0.60
C SER A 98 -6.72 -19.21 -0.58
N THR A 99 -7.25 -18.11 -1.08
CA THR A 99 -8.69 -17.79 -0.98
C THR A 99 -9.48 -18.23 -2.20
N GLY A 100 -8.81 -18.50 -3.32
CA GLY A 100 -9.45 -18.72 -4.62
C GLY A 100 -10.16 -17.49 -5.19
N ALA A 101 -10.00 -16.32 -4.55
CA ALA A 101 -10.70 -15.09 -4.88
C ALA A 101 -9.72 -13.97 -5.19
N ARG A 102 -10.13 -13.05 -6.08
CA ARG A 102 -9.34 -11.87 -6.42
C ARG A 102 -9.20 -10.94 -5.22
N MET A 103 -7.97 -10.50 -4.95
CA MET A 103 -7.64 -9.64 -3.81
C MET A 103 -8.41 -8.33 -3.85
N GLN A 104 -9.09 -8.02 -2.75
CA GLN A 104 -9.80 -6.76 -2.55
C GLN A 104 -8.97 -5.80 -1.70
N ARG A 105 -9.27 -4.50 -1.80
CA ARG A 105 -8.61 -3.48 -0.97
C ARG A 105 -8.96 -3.71 0.51
N PRO A 106 -7.98 -3.87 1.41
CA PRO A 106 -8.23 -3.90 2.85
C PRO A 106 -8.88 -2.59 3.32
N THR A 107 -9.90 -2.68 4.16
CA THR A 107 -10.61 -1.52 4.73
C THR A 107 -10.02 -1.05 6.07
N SER A 108 -9.26 -1.91 6.74
CA SER A 108 -8.63 -1.62 8.03
C SER A 108 -7.23 -2.21 8.12
N GLN A 109 -6.44 -1.73 9.08
CA GLN A 109 -5.11 -2.27 9.36
C GLN A 109 -5.17 -3.74 9.76
N ARG A 110 -6.14 -4.15 10.56
CA ARG A 110 -6.31 -5.55 10.98
C ARG A 110 -6.51 -6.46 9.77
N VAL A 111 -7.44 -6.10 8.88
CA VAL A 111 -7.68 -6.85 7.63
C VAL A 111 -6.43 -6.88 6.75
N ALA A 112 -5.67 -5.78 6.67
CA ALA A 112 -4.42 -5.77 5.93
C ALA A 112 -3.38 -6.74 6.55
N ASP A 113 -3.28 -6.80 7.87
CA ASP A 113 -2.34 -7.68 8.56
C ASP A 113 -2.69 -9.16 8.38
N ASP A 114 -3.98 -9.50 8.52
CA ASP A 114 -4.47 -10.86 8.34
C ASP A 114 -4.21 -11.35 6.90
N LEU A 115 -4.51 -10.52 5.90
CA LEU A 115 -4.22 -10.83 4.50
C LEU A 115 -2.72 -10.90 4.21
N TYR A 116 -1.89 -10.12 4.90
CA TYR A 116 -0.44 -10.25 4.78
C TYR A 116 0.06 -11.60 5.31
N GLN A 117 -0.40 -12.02 6.49
CA GLN A 117 0.00 -13.30 7.08
C GLN A 117 -0.46 -14.47 6.22
N LEU A 118 -1.68 -14.41 5.70
CA LEU A 118 -2.19 -15.38 4.75
C LEU A 118 -1.33 -15.41 3.48
N GLY A 119 -1.12 -14.26 2.85
CA GLY A 119 -0.33 -14.19 1.62
C GLY A 119 1.09 -14.71 1.80
N ILE A 120 1.80 -14.24 2.83
CA ILE A 120 3.21 -14.60 3.03
C ILE A 120 3.39 -16.08 3.39
N ALA A 121 2.42 -16.71 4.04
CA ALA A 121 2.45 -18.15 4.33
C ALA A 121 2.35 -19.02 3.06
N HIS A 122 1.72 -18.49 2.01
CA HIS A 122 1.49 -19.19 0.75
C HIS A 122 2.39 -18.75 -0.40
N VAL A 123 3.30 -17.81 -0.15
CA VAL A 123 4.34 -17.46 -1.12
C VAL A 123 5.51 -18.42 -0.96
N PRO A 124 5.99 -19.06 -2.05
CA PRO A 124 7.21 -19.85 -2.02
C PRO A 124 8.40 -18.99 -1.56
N MET A 125 9.04 -19.39 -0.45
CA MET A 125 10.18 -18.69 0.11
C MET A 125 11.22 -19.69 0.60
N LYS A 126 12.48 -19.46 0.26
CA LYS A 126 13.58 -20.20 0.89
C LYS A 126 13.58 -19.90 2.39
N PRO A 127 13.80 -20.89 3.28
CA PRO A 127 13.83 -20.67 4.71
C PRO A 127 14.94 -19.68 5.10
N PRO A 128 14.77 -18.93 6.22
CA PRO A 128 15.81 -18.01 6.65
C PRO A 128 17.04 -18.82 7.05
N THR A 129 18.23 -18.40 6.62
CA THR A 129 19.50 -19.05 7.00
C THR A 129 19.70 -19.08 8.52
N HIS A 130 19.13 -18.10 9.24
CA HIS A 130 19.12 -18.06 10.70
C HIS A 130 17.70 -17.83 11.22
N ALA A 131 16.96 -18.92 11.45
CA ALA A 131 15.58 -18.88 11.96
C ALA A 131 15.44 -18.19 13.34
N ALA A 132 16.53 -18.08 14.11
CA ALA A 132 16.50 -17.63 15.51
C ALA A 132 16.44 -16.10 15.72
N LYS A 133 16.60 -15.26 14.69
CA LYS A 133 16.50 -13.80 14.85
C LYS A 133 15.08 -13.33 14.52
N GLN A 134 14.24 -13.17 15.54
CA GLN A 134 12.84 -12.69 15.48
C GLN A 134 12.64 -11.26 14.92
N ARG A 135 13.65 -10.64 14.31
CA ARG A 135 13.50 -9.29 13.77
C ARG A 135 12.63 -9.35 12.51
N PRO A 136 11.60 -8.51 12.38
CA PRO A 136 10.82 -8.43 11.15
C PRO A 136 11.75 -8.26 9.95
N GLU A 137 11.59 -9.10 8.94
CA GLU A 137 12.47 -9.07 7.79
C GLU A 137 12.24 -7.79 6.96
N ARG A 138 13.32 -7.21 6.44
CA ARG A 138 13.22 -6.06 5.54
C ARG A 138 12.56 -6.46 4.24
N ALA A 139 11.75 -5.58 3.66
CA ALA A 139 11.04 -5.84 2.41
C ALA A 139 11.95 -6.36 1.28
N VAL A 140 13.14 -5.77 1.14
CA VAL A 140 14.13 -6.17 0.13
C VAL A 140 14.65 -7.60 0.37
N THR A 141 14.87 -7.98 1.64
CA THR A 141 15.36 -9.32 1.99
C THR A 141 14.28 -10.37 1.78
N THR A 142 13.03 -10.07 2.17
CA THR A 142 11.87 -10.94 1.87
C THR A 142 11.73 -11.15 0.37
N LEU A 143 11.77 -10.08 -0.43
CA LEU A 143 11.69 -10.19 -1.89
C LEU A 143 12.84 -11.01 -2.48
N ARG A 144 14.07 -10.86 -1.97
CA ARG A 144 15.22 -11.67 -2.39
C ARG A 144 14.95 -13.16 -2.15
N ARG A 145 14.41 -13.54 -0.99
CA ARG A 145 14.11 -14.94 -0.66
C ARG A 145 13.01 -15.53 -1.53
N ILE A 146 11.99 -14.73 -1.86
CA ILE A 146 10.94 -15.13 -2.81
C ILE A 146 11.57 -15.41 -4.18
N ARG A 147 12.40 -14.51 -4.70
CA ARG A 147 13.08 -14.70 -6.00
C ARG A 147 13.96 -15.95 -6.02
N GLN A 148 14.70 -16.21 -4.94
CA GLN A 148 15.55 -17.40 -4.84
C GLN A 148 14.76 -18.71 -4.65
N ALA A 149 13.47 -18.66 -4.37
CA ALA A 149 12.62 -19.84 -4.28
C ALA A 149 11.97 -20.19 -5.63
N ILE A 150 11.74 -19.18 -6.47
CA ILE A 150 11.14 -19.31 -7.80
C ILE A 150 12.20 -19.65 -8.86
N HIS A 151 13.44 -19.18 -8.66
CA HIS A 151 14.61 -19.48 -9.50
C HIS A 151 15.60 -20.39 -8.77
#